data_AF-A0A7X8ZVK2-F1
#
_entry.id   AF-A0A7X8ZVK2-F1
#
_cell.length_a   1.000
_cell.length_b   1.000
_cell.length_c   1.000
_cell.angle_alpha   90.00
_cell.angle_beta   90.00
_cell.angle_gamma   90.00
#
_symmetry.space_group_name_H-M   'P 1'
#
loop_
_entity.id
_entity.type
_entity.pdbx_description
1 polymer ?
#
loop_
_entity_poly.entity_id
_entity_poly.type
_entity_poly.pdbx_seq_one_letter_code
_entity_poly.pdbx_strand_id
1 'polypeptide(L)'
;YPIPYARGKKLPLPSLLEEVDLLFSLPKMKTHQLMYATGAIKNLFGLVPNLHKSPCHLSFPTREQFASLMVGIATVAKASFALMDGIIAMEGPGPANGSSLPMGLILASTDLVALDYAQAEIMGYNPTDVPIVAEGLKRGLGKAPSAYPNLKAPDLIKSDYKRIEVQKKTRFFHALILPFFAGPFVRWRVKRQRKAPFFLKEECILCKKCIRICPVDALEIEEKHIVIDEKRCIRCYCCHEVCPASAILVDEEIPS
;
A
#
# COMPACT_ATOMS: atom_id res chain seq x y z
N TYR A 1 14.12 15.35 -3.08
CA TYR A 1 14.53 14.38 -4.11
C TYR A 1 13.53 14.30 -5.25
N PRO A 2 13.97 14.36 -6.53
CA PRO A 2 13.13 13.96 -7.66
C PRO A 2 12.87 12.45 -7.58
N ILE A 3 11.61 12.04 -7.73
CA ILE A 3 11.22 10.63 -7.61
C ILE A 3 11.02 10.04 -9.02
N PRO A 4 11.86 9.08 -9.45
CA PRO A 4 11.67 8.39 -10.73
C PRO A 4 10.29 7.75 -10.84
N TYR A 5 9.78 7.64 -12.07
CA TYR A 5 8.49 7.01 -12.38
C TYR A 5 7.24 7.69 -11.79
N ALA A 6 7.43 8.77 -11.03
CA ALA A 6 6.38 9.49 -10.33
C ALA A 6 5.99 10.80 -11.03
N ARG A 7 5.97 10.85 -12.37
CA ARG A 7 5.51 12.01 -13.16
C ARG A 7 6.14 13.35 -12.74
N GLY A 8 7.46 13.36 -12.50
CA GLY A 8 8.18 14.56 -12.09
C GLY A 8 7.96 14.99 -10.63
N LYS A 9 7.27 14.18 -9.82
CA LYS A 9 7.06 14.44 -8.39
C LYS A 9 8.41 14.59 -7.69
N LYS A 10 8.52 15.64 -6.87
CA LYS A 10 9.59 15.80 -5.89
C LYS A 10 9.01 15.55 -4.50
N LEU A 11 9.73 14.78 -3.68
CA LEU A 11 9.40 14.55 -2.28
C LEU A 11 10.61 14.88 -1.40
N PRO A 12 10.40 15.47 -0.21
CA PRO A 12 11.43 15.47 0.81
C PRO A 12 11.62 14.04 1.30
N LEU A 13 12.88 13.62 1.40
CA LEU A 13 13.34 12.42 2.09
C LEU A 13 14.44 12.87 3.08
N PRO A 14 14.84 12.04 4.06
CA PRO A 14 15.85 12.44 5.04
C PRO A 14 17.21 12.70 4.35
N SER A 15 17.88 13.79 4.72
CA SER A 15 19.25 14.08 4.24
C SER A 15 20.25 13.00 4.63
N LEU A 16 19.97 12.29 5.74
CA LEU A 16 20.74 11.14 6.22
C LEU A 16 20.97 10.07 5.13
N LEU A 17 20.10 9.97 4.11
CA LEU A 17 20.32 9.05 2.98
C LEU A 17 21.60 9.33 2.19
N GLU A 18 22.14 10.55 2.26
CA GLU A 18 23.40 10.96 1.62
C GLU A 18 24.62 10.73 2.52
N GLU A 19 24.39 10.50 3.82
CA GLU A 19 25.43 10.40 4.85
C GLU A 19 25.76 8.94 5.21
N VAL A 20 24.88 7.99 4.86
CA VAL A 20 25.03 6.57 5.21
C VAL A 20 25.62 5.74 4.07
N ASP A 21 26.53 4.83 4.41
CA ASP A 21 27.10 3.88 3.44
C ASP A 21 26.11 2.78 3.04
N LEU A 22 25.28 2.35 3.99
CA LEU A 22 24.32 1.26 3.82
C LEU A 22 22.97 1.64 4.45
N LEU A 23 21.90 1.34 3.73
CA LEU A 23 20.53 1.48 4.23
C LEU A 23 19.88 0.10 4.31
N PHE A 24 19.43 -0.30 5.50
CA PHE A 24 18.68 -1.54 5.69
C PHE A 24 17.18 -1.27 5.88
N SER A 25 16.35 -1.98 5.12
CA SER A 25 14.89 -1.95 5.29
C SER A 25 14.46 -3.07 6.23
N LEU A 26 13.70 -2.74 7.28
CA LEU A 26 13.16 -3.71 8.24
C LEU A 26 11.63 -3.81 8.11
N PRO A 27 11.09 -4.36 7.01
CA PRO A 27 9.64 -4.44 6.81
C PRO A 27 9.00 -5.49 7.72
N LYS A 28 7.70 -5.31 7.97
CA LYS A 28 6.83 -6.31 8.59
C LYS A 28 6.05 -7.03 7.50
N MET A 29 5.92 -8.36 7.59
CA MET A 29 5.05 -9.14 6.71
C MET A 29 3.57 -8.88 7.06
N LYS A 30 2.88 -8.11 6.22
CA LYS A 30 1.45 -7.80 6.44
C LYS A 30 0.66 -7.54 5.16
N THR A 31 -0.65 -7.78 5.21
CA THR A 31 -1.63 -7.38 4.18
C THR A 31 -1.84 -5.87 4.12
N HIS A 32 -2.39 -5.40 3.01
CA HIS A 32 -2.72 -3.98 2.80
C HIS A 32 -3.86 -3.79 1.80
N GLN A 33 -4.94 -3.10 2.18
CA GLN A 33 -6.12 -2.90 1.32
C GLN A 33 -5.79 -2.33 -0.08
N LEU A 34 -4.92 -1.31 -0.15
CA LEU A 34 -4.56 -0.71 -1.43
C LEU A 34 -3.58 -1.54 -2.29
N MET A 35 -2.63 -2.25 -1.67
CA MET A 35 -1.48 -2.88 -2.34
C MET A 35 -1.50 -4.42 -2.26
N TYR A 36 -2.56 -4.99 -1.67
CA TYR A 36 -2.74 -6.39 -1.26
C TYR A 36 -1.76 -6.86 -0.19
N ALA A 37 -0.48 -6.60 -0.38
CA ALA A 37 0.58 -6.84 0.57
C ALA A 37 1.39 -5.56 0.81
N THR A 38 2.04 -5.50 1.96
CA THR A 38 3.18 -4.62 2.19
C THR A 38 4.47 -5.33 1.78
N GLY A 39 5.62 -4.84 2.23
CA GLY A 39 6.92 -5.41 1.91
C GLY A 39 8.03 -4.40 2.09
N ALA A 40 9.24 -4.78 1.72
CA ALA A 40 10.45 -3.99 1.76
C ALA A 40 10.32 -2.68 0.98
N ILE A 41 9.73 -2.71 -0.23
CA ILE A 41 9.58 -1.50 -1.04
C ILE A 41 8.58 -0.53 -0.38
N LYS A 42 7.43 -1.03 0.08
CA LYS A 42 6.42 -0.19 0.74
C LYS A 42 6.93 0.39 2.06
N ASN A 43 7.80 -0.34 2.77
CA ASN A 43 8.41 0.14 4.01
C ASN A 43 9.22 1.43 3.79
N LEU A 44 9.86 1.58 2.63
CA LEU A 44 10.62 2.79 2.27
C LEU A 44 9.73 4.02 2.05
N PHE A 45 8.42 3.86 1.84
CA PHE A 45 7.48 4.98 1.89
C PHE A 45 7.47 5.65 3.29
N GLY A 46 7.96 4.96 4.32
CA GLY A 46 8.23 5.49 5.64
C GLY A 46 9.17 6.71 5.65
N LEU A 47 10.09 6.80 4.68
CA LEU A 47 11.04 7.91 4.53
C LEU A 47 10.39 9.23 4.11
N VAL A 48 9.19 9.19 3.53
CA VAL A 48 8.45 10.41 3.19
C VAL A 48 7.90 11.02 4.48
N PRO A 49 8.16 12.28 4.82
CA PRO A 49 7.58 12.90 6.03
C PRO A 49 6.04 12.92 5.99
N ASN A 50 5.40 12.81 7.15
CA ASN A 50 3.95 12.55 7.25
C ASN A 50 3.06 13.55 6.48
N LEU A 51 3.40 14.84 6.48
CA LEU A 51 2.65 15.87 5.75
C LEU A 51 2.66 15.65 4.22
N HIS A 52 3.59 14.86 3.70
CA HIS A 52 3.73 14.58 2.27
C HIS A 52 3.22 13.19 1.87
N LYS A 53 2.92 12.30 2.83
CA LYS A 53 2.38 10.96 2.54
C LYS A 53 0.94 11.01 2.02
N SER A 54 0.02 11.63 2.78
CA SER A 54 -1.40 11.68 2.41
C SER A 54 -1.64 12.33 1.02
N PRO A 55 -0.97 13.44 0.65
CA PRO A 55 -1.10 14.02 -0.70
C PRO A 55 -0.62 13.10 -1.83
N CYS A 56 0.24 12.12 -1.56
CA CYS A 56 0.67 11.17 -2.57
C CYS A 56 -0.47 10.24 -3.01
N HIS A 57 -1.34 9.82 -2.08
CA HIS A 57 -2.53 9.02 -2.43
C HIS A 57 -3.49 9.79 -3.35
N LEU A 58 -3.54 11.12 -3.23
CA LEU A 58 -4.33 11.99 -4.11
C LEU A 58 -3.69 12.21 -5.49
N SER A 59 -2.35 12.27 -5.53
CA SER A 59 -1.58 12.50 -6.76
C SER A 59 -1.46 11.23 -7.61
N PHE A 60 -1.58 10.06 -6.99
CA PHE A 60 -1.42 8.74 -7.59
C PHE A 60 -2.60 7.82 -7.19
N PRO A 61 -3.83 8.10 -7.67
CA PRO A 61 -5.05 7.45 -7.19
C PRO A 61 -5.21 5.97 -7.59
N THR A 62 -4.52 5.50 -8.64
CA THR A 62 -4.59 4.09 -9.06
C THR A 62 -3.51 3.26 -8.38
N ARG A 63 -3.75 1.94 -8.26
CA ARG A 63 -2.77 1.01 -7.66
C ARG A 63 -1.44 1.05 -8.40
N GLU A 64 -1.47 1.12 -9.73
CA GLU A 64 -0.27 1.17 -10.58
C GLU A 64 0.50 2.47 -10.42
N GLN A 65 -0.22 3.60 -10.34
CA GLN A 65 0.39 4.91 -10.16
C GLN A 65 1.06 4.99 -8.78
N PHE A 66 0.40 4.47 -7.74
CA PHE A 66 0.96 4.48 -6.40
C PHE A 66 2.12 3.47 -6.26
N ALA A 67 2.04 2.31 -6.90
CA ALA A 67 3.16 1.38 -7.01
C ALA A 67 4.37 2.02 -7.71
N SER A 68 4.15 2.74 -8.82
CA SER A 68 5.22 3.48 -9.52
C SER A 68 5.90 4.51 -8.62
N LEU A 69 5.13 5.22 -7.79
CA LEU A 69 5.68 6.13 -6.79
C LEU A 69 6.57 5.39 -5.78
N MET A 70 6.08 4.29 -5.19
CA MET A 70 6.83 3.54 -4.17
C MET A 70 8.11 2.93 -4.72
N VAL A 71 8.03 2.32 -5.90
CA VAL A 71 9.20 1.81 -6.61
C VAL A 71 10.17 2.94 -6.95
N GLY A 72 9.67 4.11 -7.37
CA GLY A 72 10.47 5.31 -7.55
C GLY A 72 11.21 5.73 -6.29
N ILE A 73 10.54 5.77 -5.15
CA ILE A 73 11.16 6.07 -3.85
C ILE A 73 12.25 5.04 -3.53
N ALA A 74 12.01 3.75 -3.77
CA ALA A 74 13.02 2.71 -3.56
C ALA A 74 14.29 2.93 -4.40
N THR A 75 14.17 3.43 -5.64
CA THR A 75 15.35 3.77 -6.46
C THR A 75 16.15 4.98 -5.98
N VAL A 76 15.52 5.87 -5.19
CA VAL A 76 16.21 6.99 -4.56
C VAL A 76 16.83 6.56 -3.23
N ALA A 77 16.06 5.83 -2.42
CA ALA A 77 16.50 5.34 -1.12
C ALA A 77 17.62 4.31 -1.21
N LYS A 78 17.62 3.48 -2.28
CA LYS A 78 18.66 2.47 -2.58
C LYS A 78 19.02 1.61 -1.36
N ALA A 79 18.00 1.05 -0.70
CA ALA A 79 18.25 0.13 0.40
C ALA A 79 19.12 -1.04 -0.07
N SER A 80 20.24 -1.25 0.61
CA SER A 80 21.27 -2.24 0.29
C SER A 80 20.84 -3.65 0.68
N PHE A 81 19.97 -3.75 1.68
CA PHE A 81 19.48 -5.01 2.20
C PHE A 81 18.09 -4.82 2.83
N ALA A 82 17.28 -5.87 2.82
CA ALA A 82 16.03 -5.91 3.54
C ALA A 82 15.94 -7.19 4.39
N LEU A 83 15.56 -7.03 5.65
CA LEU A 83 15.32 -8.10 6.61
C LEU A 83 13.87 -8.00 7.10
N MET A 84 13.02 -8.87 6.58
CA MET A 84 11.60 -8.87 6.85
C MET A 84 11.28 -9.70 8.08
N ASP A 85 10.62 -9.07 9.05
CA ASP A 85 10.03 -9.75 10.19
C ASP A 85 8.69 -10.36 9.75
N GLY A 86 8.69 -11.69 9.63
CA GLY A 86 7.51 -12.52 9.48
C GLY A 86 7.32 -13.45 10.67
N ILE A 87 7.89 -13.20 11.85
CA ILE A 87 7.72 -14.11 13.01
C ILE A 87 6.24 -14.17 13.37
N ILE A 88 5.66 -12.98 13.50
CA ILE A 88 4.21 -12.74 13.59
C ILE A 88 3.84 -11.84 12.41
N ALA A 89 3.18 -12.38 11.41
CA ALA A 89 2.63 -11.62 10.29
C ALA A 89 1.27 -10.99 10.66
N MET A 90 0.69 -10.22 9.74
CA MET A 90 -0.67 -9.71 9.86
C MET A 90 -1.47 -10.02 8.59
N GLU A 91 -2.62 -10.65 8.78
CA GLU A 91 -3.58 -10.99 7.73
C GLU A 91 -4.88 -10.18 7.88
N GLY A 92 -5.80 -10.28 6.91
CA GLY A 92 -7.07 -9.57 6.94
C GLY A 92 -6.94 -8.08 6.56
N PRO A 93 -7.83 -7.20 7.05
CA PRO A 93 -7.97 -5.85 6.52
C PRO A 93 -6.91 -4.86 7.04
N GLY A 94 -5.72 -4.96 6.45
CA GLY A 94 -4.58 -4.09 6.75
C GLY A 94 -4.68 -2.68 6.17
N PRO A 95 -3.90 -1.71 6.66
CA PRO A 95 -2.68 -1.93 7.43
C PRO A 95 -2.82 -1.88 8.95
N ALA A 96 -4.00 -1.54 9.49
CA ALA A 96 -4.23 -1.38 10.93
C ALA A 96 -5.27 -2.35 11.53
N ASN A 97 -6.21 -2.85 10.73
CA ASN A 97 -7.36 -3.64 11.22
C ASN A 97 -7.19 -5.16 10.97
N GLY A 98 -5.97 -5.62 10.71
CA GLY A 98 -5.68 -7.04 10.49
C GLY A 98 -5.57 -7.85 11.78
N SER A 99 -5.56 -9.18 11.65
CA SER A 99 -5.28 -10.11 12.76
C SER A 99 -3.85 -10.63 12.71
N SER A 100 -3.22 -10.77 13.87
CA SER A 100 -1.89 -11.38 14.01
C SER A 100 -1.92 -12.85 13.57
N LEU A 101 -0.88 -13.26 12.84
CA LEU A 101 -0.71 -14.62 12.34
C LEU A 101 0.72 -15.10 12.59
N PRO A 102 0.95 -16.06 13.50
CA PRO A 102 2.26 -16.65 13.69
C PRO A 102 2.71 -17.38 12.41
N MET A 103 3.86 -17.01 11.86
CA MET A 103 4.48 -17.73 10.73
C MET A 103 5.86 -18.28 11.11
N GLY A 104 6.56 -17.66 12.06
CA GLY A 104 7.90 -18.08 12.49
C GLY A 104 8.98 -17.86 11.43
N LEU A 105 8.79 -16.89 10.53
CA LEU A 105 9.66 -16.67 9.38
C LEU A 105 10.49 -15.39 9.53
N ILE A 106 11.72 -15.45 9.04
CA ILE A 106 12.52 -14.27 8.70
C ILE A 106 12.89 -14.42 7.23
N LEU A 107 12.58 -13.39 6.44
CA LEU A 107 12.99 -13.36 5.03
C LEU A 107 14.07 -12.28 4.88
N ALA A 108 15.04 -12.51 4.01
CA ALA A 108 16.09 -11.53 3.79
C ALA A 108 16.58 -11.54 2.34
N SER A 109 16.92 -10.37 1.80
CA SER A 109 17.44 -10.24 0.44
C SER A 109 18.12 -8.88 0.23
N THR A 110 19.10 -8.83 -0.67
CA THR A 110 19.61 -7.59 -1.26
C THR A 110 18.74 -7.09 -2.42
N ASP A 111 17.93 -7.96 -3.03
CA ASP A 111 16.92 -7.61 -4.02
C ASP A 111 15.56 -7.48 -3.33
N LEU A 112 15.09 -6.24 -3.20
CA LEU A 112 13.84 -5.89 -2.54
C LEU A 112 12.61 -6.42 -3.30
N VAL A 113 12.67 -6.47 -4.64
CA VAL A 113 11.57 -7.02 -5.44
C VAL A 113 11.50 -8.53 -5.24
N ALA A 114 12.64 -9.21 -5.21
CA ALA A 114 12.70 -10.65 -4.94
C ALA A 114 12.16 -10.99 -3.53
N LEU A 115 12.43 -10.13 -2.54
CA LEU A 115 11.90 -10.32 -1.18
C LEU A 115 10.38 -10.18 -1.13
N ASP A 116 9.84 -9.11 -1.74
CA ASP A 116 8.40 -8.86 -1.79
C ASP A 116 7.68 -9.90 -2.66
N TYR A 117 8.36 -10.43 -3.69
CA TYR A 117 7.88 -11.54 -4.51
C TYR A 117 7.72 -12.82 -3.66
N ALA A 118 8.78 -13.20 -2.93
CA ALA A 118 8.76 -14.36 -2.04
C ALA A 118 7.67 -14.22 -0.97
N GLN A 119 7.56 -13.03 -0.36
CA GLN A 119 6.49 -12.74 0.60
C GLN A 119 5.10 -12.96 -0.02
N ALA A 120 4.85 -12.43 -1.22
CA ALA A 120 3.57 -12.57 -1.89
C ALA A 120 3.22 -14.04 -2.16
N GLU A 121 4.21 -14.83 -2.58
CA GLU A 121 4.06 -16.27 -2.81
C GLU A 121 3.72 -17.03 -1.53
N ILE A 122 4.41 -16.77 -0.41
CA ILE A 122 4.12 -17.38 0.90
C ILE A 122 2.70 -17.04 1.38
N MET A 123 2.24 -15.80 1.15
CA MET A 123 0.86 -15.39 1.43
C MET A 123 -0.15 -16.06 0.47
N GLY A 124 0.33 -16.73 -0.59
CA GLY A 124 -0.43 -17.41 -1.63
C GLY A 124 -1.07 -16.48 -2.66
N TYR A 125 -0.55 -15.27 -2.83
CA TYR A 125 -0.83 -14.44 -4.00
C TYR A 125 -0.07 -14.99 -5.21
N ASN A 126 -0.59 -14.78 -6.42
CA ASN A 126 0.30 -14.69 -7.58
C ASN A 126 1.14 -13.42 -7.37
N PRO A 127 2.49 -13.50 -7.32
CA PRO A 127 3.31 -12.33 -6.99
C PRO A 127 3.10 -11.13 -7.92
N THR A 128 2.73 -11.37 -9.17
CA THR A 128 2.46 -10.31 -10.15
C THR A 128 1.10 -9.61 -9.97
N ASP A 129 0.22 -10.13 -9.11
CA ASP A 129 -1.00 -9.43 -8.71
C ASP A 129 -0.72 -8.32 -7.68
N VAL A 130 0.39 -8.42 -6.93
CA VAL A 130 0.84 -7.39 -6.00
C VAL A 130 1.43 -6.21 -6.80
N PRO A 131 0.80 -5.02 -6.80
CA PRO A 131 1.16 -3.94 -7.74
C PRO A 131 2.62 -3.49 -7.65
N ILE A 132 3.19 -3.51 -6.45
CA ILE A 132 4.57 -3.09 -6.19
C ILE A 132 5.57 -4.09 -6.79
N VAL A 133 5.32 -5.39 -6.63
CA VAL A 133 6.14 -6.46 -7.23
C VAL A 133 6.05 -6.38 -8.75
N ALA A 134 4.84 -6.27 -9.29
CA ALA A 134 4.62 -6.14 -10.73
C ALA A 134 5.34 -4.94 -11.35
N GLU A 135 5.25 -3.76 -10.73
CA GLU A 135 5.94 -2.57 -11.24
C GLU A 135 7.47 -2.67 -11.07
N GLY A 136 7.97 -3.26 -9.99
CA GLY A 136 9.40 -3.52 -9.78
C GLY A 136 10.00 -4.43 -10.87
N LEU A 137 9.33 -5.55 -11.15
CA LEU A 137 9.71 -6.49 -12.22
C LEU A 137 9.66 -5.82 -13.60
N LYS A 138 8.57 -5.12 -13.91
CA LYS A 138 8.38 -4.41 -15.19
C LYS A 138 9.49 -3.38 -15.46
N ARG A 139 10.05 -2.77 -14.42
CA ARG A 139 11.12 -1.77 -14.50
C ARG A 139 12.53 -2.37 -14.47
N GLY A 140 12.66 -3.69 -14.27
CA GLY A 140 13.95 -4.35 -14.12
C GLY A 140 14.70 -3.95 -12.83
N LEU A 141 13.98 -3.56 -11.78
CA LEU A 141 14.56 -3.12 -10.50
C LEU A 141 14.82 -4.26 -9.52
N GLY A 142 14.55 -5.48 -9.99
CA GLY A 142 14.77 -6.73 -9.31
C GLY A 142 14.10 -7.83 -10.11
N LYS A 143 14.12 -9.05 -9.60
CA LYS A 143 13.69 -10.25 -10.34
C LYS A 143 12.89 -11.21 -9.47
N ALA A 144 12.17 -12.12 -10.12
CA ALA A 144 11.66 -13.29 -9.43
C ALA A 144 12.85 -14.07 -8.82
N PRO A 145 12.74 -14.57 -7.57
CA PRO A 145 13.80 -15.36 -6.96
C PRO A 145 14.13 -16.59 -7.79
N SER A 146 15.40 -16.73 -8.19
CA SER A 146 15.88 -17.92 -8.92
C SER A 146 16.32 -19.04 -7.98
N ALA A 147 16.58 -18.72 -6.72
CA ALA A 147 17.00 -19.65 -5.68
C ALA A 147 16.57 -19.13 -4.31
N TYR A 148 16.35 -20.08 -3.38
CA TYR A 148 16.17 -19.80 -1.97
C TYR A 148 17.23 -20.60 -1.21
N PRO A 149 18.21 -19.94 -0.57
CA PRO A 149 19.33 -20.64 0.07
C PRO A 149 18.92 -21.60 1.20
N ASN A 150 17.82 -21.27 1.89
CA ASN A 150 17.33 -22.01 3.05
C ASN A 150 15.94 -22.59 2.73
N LEU A 151 14.87 -21.91 3.16
CA LEU A 151 13.49 -22.31 2.93
C LEU A 151 12.98 -21.73 1.61
N LYS A 152 12.25 -22.52 0.82
CA LYS A 152 11.68 -22.06 -0.45
C LYS A 152 10.28 -21.53 -0.23
N ALA A 153 9.98 -20.34 -0.75
CA ALA A 153 8.65 -19.74 -0.66
C ALA A 153 7.49 -20.64 -1.15
N PRO A 154 7.63 -21.44 -2.24
CA PRO A 154 6.56 -22.34 -2.69
C PRO A 154 6.20 -23.42 -1.67
N ASP A 155 7.16 -23.82 -0.82
CA ASP A 155 6.99 -24.87 0.19
C ASP A 155 6.35 -24.31 1.48
N LEU A 156 6.24 -22.98 1.58
CA LEU A 156 5.76 -22.26 2.76
C LEU A 156 4.38 -21.62 2.55
N ILE A 157 3.74 -21.88 1.40
CA ILE A 157 2.45 -21.27 1.06
C ILE A 157 1.43 -21.61 2.13
N LYS A 158 0.87 -20.59 2.77
CA LYS A 158 -0.18 -20.75 3.75
C LYS A 158 -1.54 -20.59 3.08
N SER A 159 -2.23 -21.70 2.85
CA SER A 159 -3.50 -21.73 2.09
C SER A 159 -4.65 -21.03 2.80
N ASP A 160 -4.65 -21.00 4.13
CA ASP A 160 -5.61 -20.34 5.01
C ASP A 160 -5.27 -18.88 5.34
N TYR A 161 -4.24 -18.31 4.70
CA TYR A 161 -3.89 -16.90 4.88
C TYR A 161 -5.04 -16.00 4.43
N LYS A 162 -5.58 -15.17 5.33
CA LYS A 162 -6.67 -14.22 5.04
C LYS A 162 -6.16 -13.06 4.20
N ARG A 163 -6.06 -13.28 2.91
CA ARG A 163 -5.64 -12.30 1.91
C ARG A 163 -6.74 -11.26 1.63
N ILE A 164 -6.33 -10.04 1.27
CA ILE A 164 -7.20 -9.09 0.57
C ILE A 164 -7.49 -9.65 -0.82
N GLU A 165 -8.75 -9.68 -1.23
CA GLU A 165 -9.16 -10.16 -2.56
C GLU A 165 -8.58 -9.29 -3.67
N VAL A 166 -7.99 -9.94 -4.68
CA VAL A 166 -7.41 -9.24 -5.83
C VAL A 166 -8.53 -8.84 -6.78
N GLN A 167 -8.80 -7.54 -6.85
CA GLN A 167 -9.72 -6.98 -7.82
C GLN A 167 -9.10 -7.07 -9.22
N LYS A 168 -9.51 -8.08 -10.00
CA LYS A 168 -9.07 -8.27 -11.39
C LYS A 168 -9.48 -7.07 -12.22
N LYS A 169 -8.56 -6.55 -13.03
CA LYS A 169 -8.88 -5.54 -14.06
C LYS A 169 -9.96 -6.13 -14.94
N THR A 170 -11.17 -5.58 -14.91
CA THR A 170 -12.15 -5.89 -15.94
C THR A 170 -11.52 -5.49 -17.27
N ARG A 171 -11.28 -6.48 -18.15
CA ARG A 171 -10.81 -6.27 -19.52
C ARG A 171 -11.91 -5.59 -20.34
N PHE A 172 -12.23 -4.33 -20.03
CA PHE A 172 -13.07 -3.53 -20.89
C PHE A 172 -12.16 -2.91 -21.97
N PHE A 173 -12.31 -3.44 -23.18
CA PHE A 173 -11.63 -3.12 -24.44
C PHE A 173 -11.75 -1.65 -24.93
N HIS A 174 -11.92 -0.65 -24.06
CA HIS A 174 -12.20 0.73 -24.47
C HIS A 174 -11.20 1.81 -24.03
N ALA A 175 -10.08 1.45 -23.38
CA ALA A 175 -9.17 2.44 -22.79
C ALA A 175 -7.96 2.84 -23.67
N LEU A 176 -7.94 2.48 -24.96
CA LEU A 176 -6.81 2.70 -25.86
C LEU A 176 -6.83 4.05 -26.62
N ILE A 177 -7.79 4.94 -26.35
CA ILE A 177 -7.81 6.27 -26.96
C ILE A 177 -8.20 7.30 -25.88
N LEU A 178 -7.22 8.04 -25.35
CA LEU A 178 -7.25 9.48 -25.06
C LEU A 178 -6.10 9.85 -24.09
N PRO A 179 -4.93 10.29 -24.60
CA PRO A 179 -3.96 11.00 -23.79
C PRO A 179 -4.37 12.47 -23.60
N PHE A 180 -3.96 13.04 -22.48
CA PHE A 180 -3.80 14.48 -22.18
C PHE A 180 -4.95 15.27 -21.52
N PHE A 181 -6.22 15.22 -21.96
CA PHE A 181 -7.25 16.14 -21.44
C PHE A 181 -8.17 15.61 -20.31
N ALA A 182 -8.05 14.33 -19.92
CA ALA A 182 -9.06 13.65 -19.08
C ALA A 182 -8.73 13.54 -17.57
N GLY A 183 -7.82 14.36 -17.03
CA GLY A 183 -7.44 14.32 -15.60
C GLY A 183 -8.62 14.34 -14.61
N PRO A 184 -9.60 15.24 -14.77
CA PRO A 184 -10.82 15.27 -13.94
C PRO A 184 -11.73 14.05 -14.16
N PHE A 185 -11.85 13.58 -15.41
CA PHE A 185 -12.70 12.45 -15.80
C PHE A 185 -12.18 11.11 -15.27
N VAL A 186 -10.86 10.92 -15.23
CA VAL A 186 -10.22 9.74 -14.65
C VAL A 186 -10.37 9.73 -13.12
N ARG A 187 -10.19 10.88 -12.45
CA ARG A 187 -10.48 11.03 -11.01
C ARG A 187 -11.94 10.68 -10.70
N TRP A 188 -12.88 11.14 -11.53
CA TRP A 188 -14.30 10.81 -11.42
C TRP A 188 -14.60 9.32 -11.64
N ARG A 189 -13.95 8.65 -12.61
CA ARG A 189 -14.09 7.19 -12.82
C ARG A 189 -13.54 6.36 -11.66
N VAL A 190 -12.36 6.68 -11.13
CA VAL A 190 -11.76 5.94 -9.99
C VAL A 190 -12.65 6.08 -8.76
N LYS A 191 -13.23 7.26 -8.56
CA LYS A 191 -14.22 7.52 -7.51
C LYS A 191 -15.49 6.66 -7.62
N ARG A 192 -15.85 6.22 -8.83
CA ARG A 192 -16.99 5.34 -9.09
C ARG A 192 -16.72 3.85 -8.83
N GLN A 193 -15.46 3.43 -8.76
CA GLN A 193 -15.12 2.00 -8.61
C GLN A 193 -14.89 1.56 -7.17
N ARG A 194 -14.64 2.50 -6.24
CA ARG A 194 -14.39 2.20 -4.82
C ARG A 194 -15.49 2.81 -3.95
N LYS A 195 -15.93 2.08 -2.93
CA LYS A 195 -16.92 2.59 -1.97
C LYS A 195 -16.27 3.65 -1.05
N ALA A 196 -17.05 4.62 -0.59
CA ALA A 196 -16.57 5.54 0.44
C ALA A 196 -16.37 4.77 1.76
N PRO A 197 -15.39 5.13 2.61
CA PRO A 197 -15.24 4.50 3.93
C PRO A 197 -16.52 4.62 4.75
N PHE A 198 -16.90 3.54 5.41
CA PHE A 198 -18.05 3.49 6.30
C PHE A 198 -17.58 3.59 7.75
N PHE A 199 -18.14 4.51 8.53
CA PHE A 199 -17.76 4.73 9.92
C PHE A 199 -18.75 4.04 10.85
N LEU A 200 -18.27 3.08 11.62
CA LEU A 200 -19.06 2.38 12.62
C LEU A 200 -19.19 3.27 13.85
N LYS A 201 -20.44 3.61 14.18
CA LYS A 201 -20.76 4.64 15.19
C LYS A 201 -20.39 4.21 16.61
N GLU A 202 -20.70 2.97 16.97
CA GLU A 202 -20.53 2.45 18.33
C GLU A 202 -19.07 2.18 18.70
N GLU A 203 -18.26 1.83 17.72
CA GLU A 203 -16.84 1.52 17.85
C GLU A 203 -16.00 2.80 17.83
N CYS A 204 -16.55 3.92 17.35
CA CYS A 204 -15.81 5.16 17.20
C CYS A 204 -15.57 5.86 18.55
N ILE A 205 -14.32 5.86 19.01
CA ILE A 205 -13.90 6.59 20.23
C ILE A 205 -13.70 8.11 20.02
N LEU A 206 -14.11 8.68 18.87
CA LEU A 206 -13.99 10.11 18.53
C LEU A 206 -12.61 10.76 18.74
N CYS A 207 -11.51 10.01 18.57
CA CYS A 207 -10.14 10.53 18.75
C CYS A 207 -9.68 11.56 17.69
N LYS A 208 -10.49 11.76 16.63
CA LYS A 208 -10.30 12.69 15.50
C LYS A 208 -9.02 12.46 14.66
N LYS A 209 -8.33 11.32 14.80
CA LYS A 209 -7.16 10.98 13.96
C LYS A 209 -7.52 10.94 12.47
N CYS A 210 -8.67 10.37 12.14
CA CYS A 210 -9.20 10.29 10.77
C CYS A 210 -9.40 11.67 10.13
N ILE A 211 -9.92 12.65 10.89
CA ILE A 211 -10.08 14.03 10.43
C ILE A 211 -8.71 14.66 10.17
N ARG A 212 -7.80 14.58 11.15
CA ARG A 212 -6.45 15.18 11.04
C ARG A 212 -5.60 14.63 9.90
N ILE A 213 -5.78 13.38 9.50
CA ILE A 213 -5.01 12.76 8.41
C ILE A 213 -5.62 13.01 7.02
N CYS A 214 -6.86 13.48 6.94
CA CYS A 214 -7.60 13.57 5.69
C CYS A 214 -6.98 14.64 4.77
N PRO A 215 -6.41 14.27 3.60
CA PRO A 215 -5.69 15.22 2.76
C PRO A 215 -6.58 16.22 2.00
N VAL A 216 -7.90 16.07 2.10
CA VAL A 216 -8.90 16.86 1.36
C VAL A 216 -10.01 17.39 2.27
N ASP A 217 -9.80 17.28 3.59
CA ASP A 217 -10.72 17.73 4.64
C ASP A 217 -12.17 17.30 4.39
N ALA A 218 -12.37 16.02 4.03
CA ALA A 218 -13.68 15.45 3.70
C ALA A 218 -14.42 14.85 4.92
N LEU A 219 -13.96 15.10 6.15
CA LEU A 219 -14.50 14.48 7.36
C LEU A 219 -14.79 15.54 8.41
N GLU A 220 -15.99 15.50 8.96
CA GLU A 220 -16.47 16.43 9.99
C GLU A 220 -17.15 15.65 11.13
N ILE A 221 -17.48 16.35 12.22
CA ILE A 221 -18.22 15.76 13.35
C ILE A 221 -19.61 16.37 13.37
N GLU A 222 -20.63 15.52 13.27
CA GLU A 222 -22.03 15.90 13.45
C GLU A 222 -22.66 14.93 14.46
N GLU A 223 -23.43 15.44 15.42
CA GLU A 223 -24.17 14.63 16.40
C GLU A 223 -23.32 13.54 17.08
N LYS A 224 -22.06 13.85 17.42
CA LYS A 224 -21.07 12.91 18.00
C LYS A 224 -20.67 11.73 17.10
N HIS A 225 -20.80 11.85 15.78
CA HIS A 225 -20.33 10.86 14.83
C HIS A 225 -19.47 11.52 13.74
N ILE A 226 -18.61 10.72 13.11
CA ILE A 226 -17.85 11.16 11.94
C ILE A 226 -18.77 11.12 10.73
N VAL A 227 -18.95 12.27 10.07
CA VAL A 227 -19.67 12.40 8.80
C VAL A 227 -18.67 12.63 7.68
N ILE A 228 -18.91 11.97 6.54
CA ILE A 228 -18.04 12.02 5.37
C ILE A 228 -18.70 12.78 4.22
N ASP A 229 -18.02 13.80 3.70
CA ASP A 229 -18.36 14.39 2.42
C ASP A 229 -17.87 13.45 1.31
N GLU A 230 -18.78 12.62 0.79
CA GLU A 230 -18.49 11.71 -0.31
C GLU A 230 -18.11 12.42 -1.62
N LYS A 231 -18.51 13.69 -1.81
CA LYS A 231 -18.14 14.52 -2.97
C LYS A 231 -16.67 14.93 -2.89
N ARG A 232 -16.17 15.25 -1.69
CA ARG A 232 -14.76 15.59 -1.46
C ARG A 232 -13.87 14.37 -1.26
N CYS A 233 -14.40 13.29 -0.69
CA CYS A 233 -13.64 12.08 -0.40
C CYS A 233 -13.05 11.43 -1.66
N ILE A 234 -11.73 11.27 -1.64
CA ILE A 234 -10.94 10.67 -2.73
C ILE A 234 -10.71 9.17 -2.57
N ARG A 235 -11.29 8.55 -1.54
CA ARG A 235 -11.17 7.10 -1.25
C ARG A 235 -9.71 6.64 -1.15
N CYS A 236 -8.89 7.45 -0.46
CA CYS A 236 -7.48 7.14 -0.16
C CYS A 236 -7.30 6.18 1.00
N TYR A 237 -8.33 6.04 1.84
CA TYR A 237 -8.37 5.19 3.03
C TYR A 237 -7.37 5.53 4.14
N CYS A 238 -6.70 6.69 4.08
CA CYS A 238 -5.84 7.17 5.17
C CYS A 238 -6.57 7.21 6.53
N CYS A 239 -7.88 7.52 6.53
CA CYS A 239 -8.70 7.49 7.74
C CYS A 239 -8.77 6.09 8.37
N HIS A 240 -8.95 5.04 7.57
CA HIS A 240 -8.94 3.65 8.00
C HIS A 240 -7.57 3.28 8.57
N GLU A 241 -6.47 3.66 7.90
CA GLU A 241 -5.11 3.33 8.36
C GLU A 241 -4.74 3.89 9.73
N VAL A 242 -5.35 5.02 10.14
CA VAL A 242 -5.03 5.69 11.42
C VAL A 242 -6.04 5.42 12.54
N CYS A 243 -7.11 4.67 12.26
CA CYS A 243 -8.17 4.43 13.23
C CYS A 243 -7.71 3.41 14.29
N PRO A 244 -7.54 3.80 15.56
CA PRO A 244 -7.07 2.88 16.59
C PRO A 244 -8.17 1.95 17.13
N ALA A 245 -9.43 2.24 16.81
CA ALA A 245 -10.59 1.47 17.26
C ALA A 245 -11.16 0.55 16.17
N SER A 246 -10.48 0.46 15.01
CA SER A 246 -10.97 -0.27 13.84
C SER A 246 -12.40 0.09 13.40
N ALA A 247 -12.87 1.29 13.78
CA ALA A 247 -14.25 1.77 13.56
C ALA A 247 -14.53 2.27 12.13
N ILE A 248 -13.73 1.87 11.15
CA ILE A 248 -13.86 2.32 9.76
C ILE A 248 -13.72 1.10 8.88
N LEU A 249 -14.72 0.85 8.04
CA LEU A 249 -14.75 -0.24 7.06
C LEU A 249 -14.48 0.32 5.65
N VAL A 250 -13.83 -0.48 4.82
CA VAL A 250 -13.50 -0.13 3.42
C VAL A 250 -13.80 -1.28 2.47
N ASP A 251 -14.03 -0.95 1.20
CA ASP A 251 -14.28 -1.92 0.13
C ASP A 251 -15.34 -3.00 0.49
N GLU A 252 -14.96 -4.27 0.58
CA GLU A 252 -15.86 -5.42 0.75
C GLU A 252 -16.43 -5.56 2.17
N GLU A 253 -15.83 -4.89 3.16
CA GLU A 253 -16.29 -4.94 4.55
C GLU A 253 -17.56 -4.10 4.78
N ILE A 254 -17.91 -3.22 3.84
CA ILE A 254 -19.03 -2.30 4.01
C ILE A 254 -20.35 -3.06 3.86
N PRO A 255 -21.22 -3.10 4.90
CA PRO A 255 -22.52 -3.76 4.84
C PRO A 255 -23.34 -3.25 3.65
N SER A 256 -24.06 -4.17 3.00
CA SER A 256 -24.93 -3.89 1.86
C SER A 256 -26.12 -3.03 2.22
#